data_AF-A0A8T7I2V3-F1
#
_entry.id   AF-A0A8T7I2V3-F1
#
_cell.length_a   1.000
_cell.length_b   1.000
_cell.length_c   1.000
_cell.angle_alpha   90.00
_cell.angle_beta   90.00
_cell.angle_gamma   90.00
#
_symmetry.space_group_name_H-M   'P 1'
#
loop_
_entity.id
_entity.type
_entity.pdbx_description
1 polymer ?
#
loop_
_entity_poly.entity_id
_entity_poly.type
_entity_poly.pdbx_seq_one_letter_code
_entity_poly.pdbx_strand_id
1 'polypeptide(L)'
;MKLLKILVLLTVTVMSFSSQGLDWIIKGEAPDLFIESKSNSKINSPITYTSGGIGLINSYKVSERIELIVYFSGSAGTSYIVDIYNAVIFDHKNQEILGDFPWMYMGNQYEPMSTQPEWDISENEITIRDSQTGMDKSIKLD
;
A
#
# COMPACT_ATOMS: atom_id res chain seq x y z
N MET A 1 -15.82 51.72 43.22
CA MET A 1 -15.40 50.31 43.36
C MET A 1 -15.85 49.54 42.14
N LYS A 2 -14.87 48.99 41.40
CA LYS A 2 -15.06 48.13 40.22
C LYS A 2 -15.52 46.74 40.69
N LEU A 3 -16.53 46.16 40.05
CA LEU A 3 -16.73 44.71 40.06
C LEU A 3 -16.79 44.22 38.61
N LEU A 4 -15.73 43.51 38.28
CA LEU A 4 -15.36 42.96 36.98
C LEU A 4 -16.31 41.81 36.64
N LYS A 5 -17.09 41.93 35.54
CA LYS A 5 -17.84 40.81 34.98
C LYS A 5 -16.85 39.91 34.24
N ILE A 6 -16.47 38.78 34.85
CA ILE A 6 -15.64 37.77 34.20
C ILE A 6 -16.54 36.95 33.27
N LEU A 7 -16.43 37.23 31.97
CA LEU A 7 -17.00 36.39 30.93
C LEU A 7 -16.00 35.25 30.68
N VAL A 8 -16.30 34.05 31.19
CA VAL A 8 -15.52 32.84 30.90
C VAL A 8 -15.89 32.38 29.49
N LEU A 9 -15.04 32.71 28.52
CA LEU A 9 -15.15 32.20 27.16
C LEU A 9 -14.56 30.78 27.13
N LEU A 10 -15.41 29.78 27.33
CA LEU A 10 -15.05 28.36 27.21
C LEU A 10 -14.74 28.05 25.73
N THR A 11 -13.48 28.11 25.36
CA THR A 11 -13.01 27.73 24.02
C THR A 11 -12.96 26.20 23.96
N VAL A 12 -14.02 25.60 23.41
CA VAL A 12 -14.05 24.17 23.09
C VAL A 12 -13.12 23.95 21.91
N THR A 13 -11.90 23.50 22.18
CA THR A 13 -10.96 23.04 21.15
C THR A 13 -11.46 21.69 20.64
N VAL A 14 -12.21 21.69 19.54
CA VAL A 14 -12.54 20.46 18.82
C VAL A 14 -11.25 19.95 18.20
N MET A 15 -10.60 18.97 18.85
CA MET A 15 -9.54 18.20 18.21
C MET A 15 -10.21 17.33 17.15
N SER A 16 -10.22 17.80 15.90
CA SER A 16 -10.54 16.97 14.76
C SER A 16 -9.43 15.94 14.63
N PHE A 17 -9.64 14.74 15.18
CA PHE A 17 -8.87 13.57 14.80
C PHE A 17 -9.17 13.30 13.32
N SER A 18 -8.33 13.80 12.41
CA SER A 18 -8.34 13.31 11.05
C SER A 18 -7.94 11.84 11.15
N SER A 19 -8.88 10.91 10.98
CA SER A 19 -8.51 9.55 10.60
C SER A 19 -7.81 9.71 9.25
N GLN A 20 -6.47 9.72 9.26
CA GLN A 20 -5.68 9.71 8.04
C GLN A 20 -5.97 8.35 7.39
N GLY A 21 -7.04 8.30 6.59
CA GLY A 21 -7.27 7.17 5.72
C GLY A 21 -6.15 7.14 4.71
N LEU A 22 -5.71 5.95 4.33
CA LEU A 22 -4.65 5.76 3.32
C LEU A 22 -4.89 6.66 2.11
N ASP A 23 -3.85 7.28 1.57
CA ASP A 23 -3.94 8.21 0.43
C ASP A 23 -4.27 7.52 -0.90
N TRP A 24 -4.45 6.20 -0.85
CA TRP A 24 -4.69 5.33 -1.99
C TRP A 24 -6.07 4.69 -1.92
N ILE A 25 -6.63 4.37 -3.08
CA ILE A 25 -7.85 3.58 -3.23
C ILE A 25 -7.70 2.58 -4.36
N ILE A 26 -8.37 1.44 -4.21
CA ILE A 26 -8.58 0.50 -5.30
C ILE A 26 -9.91 0.82 -5.97
N LYS A 27 -9.92 0.90 -7.30
CA LYS A 27 -11.09 1.14 -8.15
C LYS A 27 -11.24 0.05 -9.20
N GLY A 28 -12.42 0.01 -9.79
CA GLY A 28 -12.79 -0.93 -10.84
C GLY A 28 -13.48 -2.17 -10.29
N GLU A 29 -13.65 -3.16 -11.16
CA GLU A 29 -14.21 -4.46 -10.83
C GLU A 29 -13.30 -5.54 -11.41
N ALA A 30 -13.14 -6.66 -10.70
CA ALA A 30 -12.28 -7.74 -11.17
C ALA A 30 -12.72 -8.25 -12.55
N PRO A 31 -11.78 -8.47 -13.49
CA PRO A 31 -10.32 -8.42 -13.32
C PRO A 31 -9.70 -7.03 -13.56
N ASP A 32 -10.47 -6.04 -13.98
CA ASP A 32 -10.00 -4.70 -14.35
C ASP A 32 -9.93 -3.77 -13.13
N LEU A 33 -8.96 -4.04 -12.27
CA LEU A 33 -8.70 -3.28 -11.04
C LEU A 33 -7.51 -2.33 -11.19
N PHE A 34 -7.61 -1.19 -10.53
CA PHE A 34 -6.58 -0.13 -10.54
C PHE A 34 -6.38 0.42 -9.14
N ILE A 35 -5.14 0.79 -8.82
CA ILE A 35 -4.86 1.67 -7.68
C ILE A 35 -4.84 3.11 -8.15
N GLU A 36 -5.38 4.03 -7.35
CA GLU A 36 -5.44 5.45 -7.66
C GLU A 36 -5.10 6.27 -6.41
N SER A 37 -4.31 7.32 -6.60
CA SER A 37 -4.08 8.33 -5.55
C SER A 37 -5.33 9.19 -5.36
N LYS A 38 -5.78 9.31 -4.10
CA LYS A 38 -6.92 10.18 -3.73
C LYS A 38 -6.65 11.66 -3.98
N SER A 39 -5.38 12.08 -3.87
CA SER A 39 -4.97 13.48 -4.03
C SER A 39 -4.70 13.83 -5.50
N ASN A 40 -4.36 12.85 -6.33
CA ASN A 40 -4.11 13.05 -7.76
C ASN A 40 -4.54 11.84 -8.60
N SER A 41 -5.76 11.86 -9.14
CA SER A 41 -6.33 10.76 -9.91
C SER A 41 -5.60 10.42 -11.22
N LYS A 42 -4.68 11.28 -11.68
CA LYS A 42 -3.79 10.98 -12.82
C LYS A 42 -2.73 9.95 -12.45
N ILE A 43 -2.43 9.79 -11.17
CA ILE A 43 -1.53 8.76 -10.65
C ILE A 43 -2.40 7.53 -10.38
N ASN A 44 -2.42 6.64 -11.36
CA ASN A 44 -3.07 5.34 -11.25
C ASN A 44 -2.28 4.28 -12.03
N SER A 45 -2.49 3.02 -11.67
CA SER A 45 -1.91 1.88 -12.37
C SER A 45 -2.85 0.69 -12.25
N PRO A 46 -2.95 -0.17 -13.28
CA PRO A 46 -3.56 -1.49 -13.11
C PRO A 46 -2.82 -2.25 -12.00
N ILE A 47 -3.57 -3.08 -11.28
CA ILE A 47 -3.05 -3.94 -10.23
C ILE A 47 -3.40 -5.39 -10.49
N THR A 48 -2.57 -6.28 -9.99
CA THR A 48 -2.74 -7.73 -10.09
C THR A 48 -3.92 -8.17 -9.24
N TYR A 49 -4.81 -8.95 -9.85
CA TYR A 49 -5.89 -9.66 -9.18
C TYR A 49 -5.73 -11.15 -9.39
N THR A 50 -5.73 -11.91 -8.30
CA THR A 50 -5.63 -13.37 -8.35
C THR A 50 -7.02 -13.99 -8.31
N SER A 51 -7.69 -13.97 -7.15
CA SER A 51 -9.06 -14.46 -6.98
C SER A 51 -9.65 -14.08 -5.62
N GLY A 52 -10.98 -14.06 -5.51
CA GLY A 52 -11.66 -13.77 -4.24
C GLY A 52 -11.71 -12.27 -3.93
N GLY A 53 -11.43 -11.92 -2.67
CA GLY A 53 -11.49 -10.53 -2.19
C GLY A 53 -10.30 -9.69 -2.68
N ILE A 54 -10.50 -8.37 -2.72
CA ILE A 54 -9.45 -7.37 -2.93
C ILE A 54 -9.54 -6.35 -1.81
N GLY A 55 -8.40 -5.89 -1.29
CA GLY A 55 -8.41 -4.89 -0.23
C GLY A 55 -7.08 -4.21 -0.03
N LEU A 56 -7.12 -2.89 0.08
CA LEU A 56 -5.96 -2.11 0.48
C LEU A 56 -5.64 -2.42 1.95
N ILE A 57 -4.39 -2.79 2.23
CA ILE A 57 -3.95 -3.20 3.57
C ILE A 57 -3.25 -2.04 4.27
N ASN A 58 -2.21 -1.49 3.64
CA ASN A 58 -1.43 -0.41 4.23
C ASN A 58 -0.58 0.30 3.16
N SER A 59 0.05 1.41 3.53
CA SER A 59 1.19 1.94 2.78
C SER A 59 2.38 2.18 3.69
N TYR A 60 3.57 1.96 3.15
CA TYR A 60 4.84 2.04 3.87
C TYR A 60 5.77 2.98 3.13
N LYS A 61 6.04 4.15 3.72
CA LYS A 61 7.10 5.03 3.26
C LYS A 61 8.45 4.42 3.66
N VAL A 62 9.16 3.84 2.70
CA VAL A 62 10.45 3.15 2.93
C VAL A 62 11.64 4.07 2.74
N SER A 63 11.45 5.20 2.04
CA SER A 63 12.40 6.32 1.99
C SER A 63 11.65 7.63 1.72
N GLU A 64 12.36 8.77 1.70
CA GLU A 64 11.76 10.04 1.27
C GLU A 64 11.24 10.01 -0.18
N ARG A 65 11.77 9.09 -0.99
CA ARG A 65 11.42 8.93 -2.40
C ARG A 65 10.39 7.82 -2.64
N ILE A 66 10.46 6.71 -1.91
CA ILE A 66 9.70 5.50 -2.22
C ILE A 66 8.65 5.20 -1.16
N GLU A 67 7.42 4.98 -1.62
CA GLU A 67 6.31 4.42 -0.85
C GLU A 67 5.87 3.09 -1.47
N LEU A 68 5.63 2.09 -0.63
CA LEU A 68 5.05 0.81 -1.01
C LEU A 68 3.60 0.76 -0.59
N ILE A 69 2.69 0.59 -1.54
CA ILE A 69 1.26 0.46 -1.27
C ILE A 69 0.86 -1.01 -1.33
N VAL A 70 0.61 -1.60 -0.16
CA VAL A 70 0.35 -3.03 0.00
C VAL A 70 -1.14 -3.31 -0.01
N TYR A 71 -1.53 -4.28 -0.82
CA TYR A 71 -2.91 -4.72 -0.94
C TYR A 71 -3.00 -6.25 -1.02
N PHE A 72 -4.12 -6.79 -0.55
CA PHE A 72 -4.49 -8.19 -0.74
C PHE A 72 -5.00 -8.37 -2.17
N SER A 73 -4.31 -9.19 -2.96
CA SER A 73 -4.61 -9.44 -4.38
C SER A 73 -5.54 -10.64 -4.58
N GLY A 74 -5.78 -11.42 -3.54
CA GLY A 74 -6.59 -12.63 -3.57
C GLY A 74 -5.89 -13.86 -3.05
N SER A 75 -6.51 -15.02 -3.23
CA SER A 75 -5.95 -16.30 -2.79
C SER A 75 -5.77 -17.27 -3.97
N ALA A 76 -4.86 -18.22 -3.84
CA ALA A 76 -4.65 -19.30 -4.80
C ALA A 76 -4.48 -20.66 -4.11
N GLY A 77 -4.66 -21.73 -4.88
CA GLY A 77 -4.46 -23.11 -4.42
C GLY A 77 -5.76 -23.87 -4.16
N THR A 78 -5.68 -25.21 -4.24
CA THR A 78 -6.82 -26.12 -4.11
C THR A 78 -6.76 -26.94 -2.83
N SER A 79 -5.59 -27.51 -2.50
CA SER A 79 -5.37 -28.29 -1.26
C SER A 79 -4.83 -27.45 -0.10
N TYR A 80 -4.11 -26.38 -0.42
CA TYR A 80 -3.59 -25.39 0.53
C TYR A 80 -3.87 -24.02 -0.05
N ILE A 81 -4.63 -23.20 0.69
CA ILE A 81 -4.97 -21.86 0.25
C ILE A 81 -3.80 -20.96 0.65
N VAL A 82 -3.36 -20.14 -0.29
CA VAL A 82 -2.32 -19.14 -0.12
C VAL A 82 -2.92 -17.78 -0.43
N ASP A 83 -2.98 -16.92 0.57
CA ASP A 83 -3.32 -15.51 0.44
C ASP A 83 -2.11 -14.76 -0.11
N ILE A 84 -2.34 -13.98 -1.17
CA ILE A 84 -1.30 -13.28 -1.92
C ILE A 84 -1.47 -11.77 -1.71
N TYR A 85 -0.42 -11.16 -1.21
CA TYR A 85 -0.32 -9.72 -1.05
C TYR A 85 0.68 -9.17 -2.04
N ASN A 86 0.31 -8.08 -2.67
CA ASN A 86 1.14 -7.35 -3.63
C ASN A 86 1.45 -5.96 -3.09
N ALA A 87 2.53 -5.37 -3.60
CA ALA A 87 2.92 -3.99 -3.34
C ALA A 87 3.08 -3.22 -4.65
N VAL A 88 2.40 -2.08 -4.73
CA VAL A 88 2.65 -1.08 -5.75
C VAL A 88 3.77 -0.16 -5.28
N ILE A 89 4.75 0.12 -6.15
CA ILE A 89 5.86 1.03 -5.85
C ILE A 89 5.52 2.41 -6.38
N PHE A 90 5.44 3.40 -5.50
CA PHE A 90 5.27 4.79 -5.88
C PHE A 90 6.55 5.60 -5.66
N ASP A 91 7.00 6.30 -6.70
CA ASP A 91 8.11 7.24 -6.66
C ASP A 91 7.59 8.67 -6.48
N HIS A 92 7.77 9.21 -5.27
CA HIS A 92 7.40 10.58 -4.94
C HIS A 92 8.20 11.64 -5.72
N LYS A 93 9.43 11.35 -6.14
CA LYS A 93 10.27 12.31 -6.90
C LYS A 93 9.68 12.51 -8.30
N ASN A 94 9.38 11.41 -8.99
CA ASN A 94 8.88 11.43 -10.37
C ASN A 94 7.35 11.46 -10.46
N GLN A 95 6.65 11.28 -9.33
CA GLN A 95 5.19 11.21 -9.24
C GLN A 95 4.61 10.09 -10.12
N GLU A 96 5.26 8.93 -10.12
CA GLU A 96 4.90 7.79 -10.98
C GLU A 96 4.86 6.46 -10.20
N ILE A 97 4.09 5.52 -10.74
CA ILE A 97 4.07 4.15 -10.25
C ILE A 97 5.08 3.33 -11.06
N LEU A 98 6.02 2.70 -10.37
CA LEU A 98 7.13 1.95 -11.00
C LEU A 98 6.76 0.49 -11.27
N GLY A 99 5.73 -0.04 -10.60
CA GLY A 99 5.19 -1.36 -10.87
C GLY A 99 4.43 -1.94 -9.69
N ASP A 100 3.95 -3.16 -9.89
CA ASP A 100 3.16 -3.96 -8.97
C ASP A 100 3.78 -5.35 -8.87
N PHE A 101 4.17 -5.76 -7.66
CA PHE A 101 4.95 -6.96 -7.43
C PHE A 101 4.52 -7.72 -6.17
N PRO A 102 4.78 -9.03 -6.10
CA PRO A 102 4.53 -9.81 -4.89
C PRO A 102 5.23 -9.23 -3.66
N TRP A 103 4.47 -9.05 -2.59
CA TRP A 103 4.95 -8.55 -1.31
C TRP A 103 5.07 -9.66 -0.27
N MET A 104 4.04 -10.50 -0.15
CA MET A 104 3.97 -11.51 0.88
C MET A 104 2.98 -12.62 0.51
N TYR A 105 3.29 -13.84 0.94
CA TYR A 105 2.42 -15.00 0.82
C TYR A 105 2.08 -15.56 2.20
N MET A 106 0.78 -15.70 2.49
CA MET A 106 0.30 -16.25 3.75
C MET A 106 -0.41 -17.57 3.47
N GLY A 107 0.03 -18.65 4.11
CA GLY A 107 -0.62 -19.95 4.03
C GLY A 107 -1.83 -20.07 4.96
N ASN A 108 -2.34 -21.29 5.07
CA ASN A 108 -3.41 -21.63 6.00
C ASN A 108 -3.07 -21.18 7.43
N GLN A 109 -4.08 -20.76 8.20
CA GLN A 109 -3.94 -20.26 9.58
C GLN A 109 -3.15 -18.95 9.75
N TYR A 110 -2.96 -18.19 8.66
CA TYR A 110 -2.23 -16.91 8.70
C TYR A 110 -0.76 -17.07 9.09
N GLU A 111 -0.14 -18.18 8.69
CA GLU A 111 1.30 -18.36 8.80
C GLU A 111 1.99 -17.96 7.49
N PRO A 112 3.12 -17.22 7.53
CA PRO A 112 3.88 -16.95 6.32
C PRO A 112 4.32 -18.24 5.62
N MET A 113 4.20 -18.29 4.30
CA MET A 113 4.79 -19.36 3.50
C MET A 113 6.31 -19.42 3.71
N SER A 114 6.89 -20.61 3.56
CA SER A 114 8.34 -20.81 3.75
C SER A 114 9.20 -20.05 2.75
N THR A 115 8.66 -19.79 1.56
CA THR A 115 9.27 -18.92 0.55
C THR A 115 8.48 -17.62 0.47
N GLN A 116 9.21 -16.49 0.45
CA GLN A 116 8.64 -15.15 0.38
C GLN A 116 9.37 -14.35 -0.70
N PRO A 117 8.72 -13.31 -1.26
CA PRO A 117 9.40 -12.31 -2.06
C PRO A 117 10.45 -11.59 -1.20
N GLU A 118 11.65 -11.47 -1.72
CA GLU A 118 12.75 -10.73 -1.13
C GLU A 118 12.83 -9.35 -1.78
N TRP A 119 12.86 -8.32 -0.94
CA TRP A 119 12.96 -6.92 -1.36
C TRP A 119 14.23 -6.30 -0.81
N ASP A 120 15.03 -5.71 -1.70
CA ASP A 120 16.15 -4.84 -1.33
C ASP A 120 15.90 -3.46 -1.95
N ILE A 121 15.80 -2.45 -1.10
CA ILE A 121 15.45 -1.08 -1.49
C ILE A 121 16.59 -0.17 -1.04
N SER A 122 17.28 0.39 -2.02
CA SER A 122 18.35 1.35 -1.85
C SER A 122 17.96 2.70 -2.45
N GLU A 123 18.83 3.71 -2.30
CA GLU A 123 18.60 5.05 -2.87
C GLU A 123 18.48 5.05 -4.40
N ASN A 124 19.17 4.12 -5.07
CA ASN A 124 19.36 4.12 -6.53
C ASN A 124 18.70 2.92 -7.23
N GLU A 125 18.28 1.91 -6.48
CA GLU A 125 17.75 0.68 -7.05
C GLU A 125 16.83 -0.05 -6.09
N ILE A 126 15.78 -0.65 -6.65
CA ILE A 126 14.93 -1.63 -5.99
C ILE A 126 15.16 -2.97 -6.68
N THR A 127 15.45 -4.01 -5.90
CA THR A 127 15.48 -5.39 -6.38
C THR A 127 14.44 -6.25 -5.69
N ILE A 128 13.77 -7.09 -6.48
CA ILE A 128 12.67 -7.95 -6.05
C ILE A 128 12.95 -9.34 -6.59
N ARG A 129 13.10 -10.31 -5.70
CA ARG A 129 13.30 -11.71 -6.07
C ARG A 129 12.19 -12.54 -5.47
N ASP A 130 11.52 -13.32 -6.28
CA ASP A 130 10.52 -14.27 -5.79
C ASP A 130 10.78 -15.64 -6.40
N SER A 131 11.25 -16.56 -5.54
CA SER A 131 11.52 -17.94 -5.92
C SER A 131 10.25 -18.74 -6.23
N GLN A 132 9.07 -18.33 -5.76
CA GLN A 132 7.82 -19.03 -6.07
C GLN A 132 7.43 -18.86 -7.54
N THR A 133 7.60 -17.66 -8.08
CA THR A 133 7.28 -17.35 -9.49
C THR A 133 8.51 -17.37 -10.41
N GLY A 134 9.72 -17.44 -9.85
CA GLY A 134 10.98 -17.30 -10.59
C GLY A 134 11.27 -15.86 -11.00
N MET A 135 10.65 -14.88 -10.34
CA MET A 135 10.87 -13.46 -10.60
C MET A 135 12.23 -13.01 -10.08
N ASP A 136 12.96 -12.26 -10.91
CA ASP A 136 14.13 -11.48 -10.54
C ASP A 136 14.05 -10.14 -11.27
N LYS A 137 13.72 -9.08 -10.51
CA LYS A 137 13.45 -7.76 -11.05
C LYS A 137 14.35 -6.72 -10.39
N SER A 138 14.99 -5.91 -11.23
CA SER A 138 15.70 -4.71 -10.83
C SER A 138 15.05 -3.47 -11.45
N ILE A 139 14.88 -2.42 -10.65
CA ILE A 139 14.33 -1.13 -11.05
C ILE A 139 15.34 -0.05 -10.64
N LYS A 140 15.91 0.66 -11.61
CA LYS A 140 16.82 1.79 -11.35
C LYS A 140 16.02 3.05 -11.05
N LEU A 141 16.48 3.82 -10.07
CA LEU A 141 15.86 5.03 -9.56
C LEU A 141 16.66 6.25 -10.03
N ASP A 142 16.47 6.70 -11.27
CA ASP A 142 17.19 7.87 -11.84
C ASP A 142 16.68 9.23 -11.33
#